data_AF-A0A554LJ88-F1
#
_entry.id   AF-A0A554LJ88-F1
#
_cell.length_a   1.000
_cell.length_b   1.000
_cell.length_c   1.000
_cell.angle_alpha   90.00
_cell.angle_beta   90.00
_cell.angle_gamma   90.00
#
_symmetry.space_group_name_H-M   'P 1'
#
loop_
_entity.id
_entity.type
_entity.pdbx_description
1 polymer ?
#
loop_
_entity_poly.entity_id
_entity_poly.type
_entity_poly.pdbx_seq_one_letter_code
_entity_poly.pdbx_strand_id
1 'polypeptide(L)'
;MNILFLGDITGKVGRQAVKEVLPELRKKHKLDFVFANAENLAGGRGVTAATIDEMLACGIDYFTSGNHVFHHDNFAEILNDDSLRILRPANYPEDVPGKGYVGL
;
A
#
# COMPACT_ATOMS: atom_id res chain seq x y z
N MET A 1 4.49 10.07 18.72
CA MET A 1 4.30 9.61 17.34
C MET A 1 3.16 8.62 17.32
N ASN A 2 2.09 8.93 16.60
CA ASN A 2 0.89 8.10 16.47
C ASN A 2 0.89 7.45 15.09
N ILE A 3 0.93 6.12 15.07
CA ILE A 3 0.96 5.33 13.85
C ILE A 3 -0.34 4.53 13.75
N LEU A 4 -0.97 4.55 12.58
CA LEU A 4 -2.03 3.61 12.22
C LEU A 4 -1.50 2.63 11.18
N PHE A 5 -1.75 1.35 11.39
CA PHE A 5 -1.49 0.31 10.40
C PHE A 5 -2.83 -0.34 10.02
N LEU A 6 -3.19 -0.27 8.75
CA LEU A 6 -4.35 -0.96 8.20
C LEU A 6 -3.92 -2.34 7.70
N GLY A 7 -4.71 -3.37 8.01
CA GLY A 7 -4.56 -4.67 7.36
C GLY A 7 -4.88 -4.62 5.87
N ASP A 8 -5.01 -5.79 5.26
CA ASP A 8 -5.27 -5.93 3.82
C ASP A 8 -6.48 -5.12 3.36
N ILE A 9 -6.23 -4.19 2.42
CA ILE A 9 -7.29 -3.46 1.73
C ILE A 9 -7.71 -4.28 0.51
N THR A 10 -8.85 -4.97 0.63
CA THR A 10 -9.30 -5.94 -0.38
C THR A 10 -10.32 -5.34 -1.35
N GLY A 11 -9.89 -5.21 -2.61
CA GLY A 11 -10.75 -4.85 -3.74
C GLY A 11 -11.45 -3.50 -3.59
N LYS A 12 -12.51 -3.29 -4.37
CA LYS A 12 -13.26 -2.03 -4.39
C LYS A 12 -13.89 -1.71 -3.04
N VAL A 13 -14.39 -2.72 -2.33
CA VAL A 13 -15.06 -2.54 -1.03
C VAL A 13 -14.09 -2.04 0.03
N GLY A 14 -12.89 -2.63 0.13
CA GLY A 14 -11.86 -2.19 1.05
C GLY A 14 -11.41 -0.75 0.77
N ARG A 15 -11.14 -0.42 -0.49
CA ARG A 15 -10.75 0.95 -0.89
C ARG A 15 -11.82 1.98 -0.56
N GLN A 16 -13.09 1.67 -0.79
CA GLN A 16 -14.20 2.56 -0.44
C GLN A 16 -14.30 2.79 1.07
N ALA A 17 -14.13 1.74 1.89
CA ALA A 17 -14.13 1.87 3.34
C ALA A 17 -12.99 2.76 3.84
N VAL A 18 -11.78 2.60 3.28
CA VAL A 18 -10.64 3.46 3.60
C VAL A 18 -10.93 4.91 3.24
N LYS A 19 -11.44 5.15 2.03
CA LYS A 19 -11.77 6.50 1.55
C LYS A 19 -12.78 7.21 2.45
N GLU A 20 -13.74 6.48 3.01
CA GLU A 20 -14.78 7.03 3.88
C GLU A 20 -14.27 7.30 5.30
N VAL A 21 -13.44 6.40 5.86
CA VAL A 21 -13.15 6.39 7.31
C VAL A 21 -11.79 7.00 7.64
N LEU A 22 -10.77 6.80 6.80
CA LEU A 22 -9.39 7.18 7.12
C LEU A 22 -9.20 8.69 7.35
N PRO A 23 -9.78 9.60 6.56
CA PRO A 23 -9.61 11.04 6.78
C PRO A 23 -10.05 11.50 8.18
N GLU A 24 -11.15 10.93 8.68
CA GLU A 24 -11.67 11.25 10.01
C GLU A 24 -10.84 10.60 11.13
N LEU A 25 -10.37 9.37 10.93
CA LEU A 25 -9.43 8.73 11.88
C LEU A 25 -8.13 9.53 12.01
N ARG A 26 -7.58 10.02 10.89
CA ARG A 26 -6.35 10.83 10.87
C ARG A 26 -6.50 12.10 11.71
N LYS A 27 -7.62 12.81 11.57
CA LYS A 27 -7.94 14.00 12.38
C LYS A 27 -8.15 13.64 13.85
N LYS A 28 -8.99 12.65 14.13
CA LYS A 28 -9.41 12.27 15.49
C LYS A 28 -8.22 11.82 16.35
N HIS A 29 -7.33 11.01 15.78
CA HIS A 29 -6.21 10.42 16.50
C HIS A 29 -4.90 11.18 16.30
N LYS A 30 -4.90 12.27 15.52
CA LYS A 30 -3.70 13.06 15.19
C LYS A 30 -2.57 12.14 14.71
N LEU A 31 -2.85 11.35 13.67
CA LEU A 31 -1.91 10.34 13.17
C LEU A 31 -0.75 11.05 12.44
N ASP A 32 0.47 10.68 12.80
CA ASP A 32 1.69 11.15 12.14
C ASP A 32 1.95 10.32 10.87
N PHE A 33 1.75 8.99 10.96
CA PHE A 33 1.89 8.07 9.84
C PHE A 33 0.74 7.07 9.74
N VAL A 34 0.39 6.73 8.50
CA VAL A 34 -0.57 5.70 8.15
C VAL A 34 0.08 4.73 7.17
N PHE A 35 0.11 3.46 7.55
CA PHE A 35 0.56 2.36 6.70
C PHE A 35 -0.59 1.43 6.35
N ALA A 36 -0.49 0.71 5.24
CA ALA A 36 -1.45 -0.35 4.91
C ALA A 36 -0.81 -1.52 4.16
N ASN A 37 -1.42 -2.70 4.24
CA ASN A 37 -1.12 -3.80 3.32
C ASN A 37 -1.95 -3.64 2.03
N ALA A 38 -1.25 -3.52 0.90
CA ALA A 38 -1.83 -3.30 -0.42
C ALA A 38 -2.09 -4.59 -1.23
N GLU A 39 -1.72 -5.77 -0.75
CA GLU A 39 -1.58 -6.96 -1.61
C GLU A 39 -2.88 -7.41 -2.31
N ASN A 40 -4.04 -6.91 -1.89
CA ASN A 40 -5.35 -7.26 -2.44
C ASN A 40 -6.12 -6.07 -3.04
N LEU A 41 -5.46 -4.95 -3.33
CA LEU A 41 -6.13 -3.74 -3.84
C LEU A 41 -6.83 -3.96 -5.19
N ALA A 42 -6.15 -4.56 -6.18
CA ALA A 42 -6.68 -4.73 -7.52
C ALA A 42 -7.54 -5.99 -7.62
N GLY A 43 -8.87 -5.84 -7.69
CA GLY A 43 -9.79 -6.98 -7.86
C GLY A 43 -9.72 -8.05 -6.75
N GLY A 44 -9.11 -7.75 -5.61
CA GLY A 44 -8.90 -8.71 -4.51
C GLY A 44 -7.59 -9.48 -4.58
N ARG A 45 -6.71 -9.21 -5.56
CA ARG A 45 -5.40 -9.85 -5.70
C ARG A 45 -4.44 -8.97 -6.52
N GLY A 46 -3.35 -8.53 -5.90
CA GLY A 46 -2.36 -7.65 -6.50
C GLY A 46 -2.73 -6.17 -6.38
N VAL A 47 -1.98 -5.35 -7.12
CA VAL A 47 -2.07 -3.88 -7.10
C VAL A 47 -1.94 -3.33 -8.52
N THR A 48 -2.53 -2.17 -8.78
CA THR A 48 -2.18 -1.33 -9.93
C THR A 48 -1.75 0.05 -9.42
N ALA A 49 -0.97 0.79 -10.22
CA ALA A 49 -0.59 2.17 -9.90
C ALA A 49 -1.82 3.02 -9.54
N ALA A 50 -2.90 2.93 -10.32
CA ALA A 50 -4.15 3.63 -10.07
C ALA A 50 -4.77 3.30 -8.70
N THR A 51 -4.73 2.04 -8.25
CA THR A 51 -5.26 1.68 -6.92
C THR A 51 -4.39 2.16 -5.78
N ILE A 52 -3.07 2.25 -5.98
CA ILE A 52 -2.13 2.80 -5.01
C ILE A 52 -2.31 4.31 -4.91
N ASP A 53 -2.35 5.02 -6.05
CA ASP A 53 -2.58 6.47 -6.11
C ASP A 53 -3.90 6.87 -5.44
N GLU A 54 -4.97 6.09 -5.67
CA GLU A 54 -6.25 6.28 -5.00
C GLU A 54 -6.10 6.27 -3.47
N MET A 55 -5.30 5.34 -2.94
CA MET A 55 -5.09 5.15 -1.51
C MET A 55 -4.09 6.14 -0.91
N LEU A 56 -3.06 6.55 -1.66
CA LEU A 56 -2.19 7.68 -1.30
C LEU A 56 -3.01 8.96 -1.13
N ALA A 57 -3.93 9.23 -2.06
CA ALA A 57 -4.82 10.39 -1.99
C ALA A 57 -5.78 10.36 -0.79
N CYS A 58 -6.06 9.18 -0.22
CA CYS A 58 -6.84 9.04 1.01
C CYS A 58 -6.02 9.35 2.28
N GLY A 59 -4.70 9.51 2.16
CA GLY A 59 -3.80 9.83 3.25
C GLY A 59 -3.04 8.65 3.84
N ILE A 60 -2.88 7.56 3.08
CA ILE A 60 -1.90 6.51 3.41
C ILE A 60 -0.51 6.99 2.98
N ASP A 61 0.47 6.84 3.86
CA ASP A 61 1.81 7.38 3.65
C ASP A 61 2.75 6.35 2.99
N TYR A 62 2.62 5.06 3.32
CA TYR A 62 3.40 3.96 2.72
C TYR A 62 2.62 2.64 2.71
N PHE A 63 2.93 1.76 1.77
CA PHE A 63 2.34 0.44 1.66
C PHE A 63 3.35 -0.67 1.94
N THR A 64 2.89 -1.66 2.69
CA THR A 64 3.45 -3.00 2.68
C THR A 64 2.69 -3.85 1.67
N SER A 65 3.21 -5.04 1.38
CA SER A 65 2.54 -6.01 0.53
C SER A 65 2.85 -7.44 0.97
N GLY A 66 2.39 -8.42 0.19
CA GLY A 66 2.57 -9.84 0.45
C GLY A 66 2.89 -10.60 -0.84
N ASN A 67 2.47 -11.86 -0.91
CA ASN A 67 2.76 -12.73 -2.05
C ASN A 67 2.02 -12.31 -3.33
N HIS A 68 0.94 -11.54 -3.23
CA HIS A 68 0.16 -11.09 -4.39
C HIS A 68 0.75 -9.88 -5.12
N VAL A 69 1.78 -9.23 -4.58
CA VAL A 69 2.38 -8.04 -5.23
C VAL A 69 2.97 -8.34 -6.61
N PHE A 70 3.33 -9.59 -6.87
CA PHE A 70 3.89 -10.08 -8.14
C PHE A 70 2.81 -10.58 -9.13
N HIS A 71 1.51 -10.40 -8.84
CA HIS A 71 0.44 -11.04 -9.59
C HIS A 71 0.27 -10.52 -11.02
N HIS A 72 0.50 -9.23 -11.26
CA HIS A 72 0.33 -8.60 -12.58
C HIS A 72 1.66 -8.55 -13.33
N ASP A 73 1.63 -8.69 -14.65
CA ASP A 73 2.84 -8.74 -15.49
C ASP A 73 3.72 -7.49 -15.36
N ASN A 74 3.12 -6.34 -15.04
CA ASN A 74 3.82 -5.08 -14.85
C ASN A 74 4.26 -4.83 -13.39
N PHE A 75 4.32 -5.85 -12.53
CA PHE A 75 4.72 -5.70 -11.13
C PHE A 75 6.08 -5.01 -10.98
N ALA A 76 7.02 -5.27 -11.90
CA ALA A 76 8.36 -4.71 -11.86
C ALA A 76 8.34 -3.18 -12.02
N GLU A 77 7.48 -2.67 -12.89
CA GLU A 77 7.28 -1.23 -13.08
C GLU A 77 6.69 -0.60 -11.81
N ILE A 78 5.69 -1.25 -11.22
CA ILE A 78 5.04 -0.79 -9.98
C ILE A 78 6.03 -0.76 -8.82
N LEU A 79 6.79 -1.83 -8.63
CA LEU A 79 7.70 -1.98 -7.49
C LEU A 79 8.95 -1.10 -7.58
N ASN A 80 9.37 -0.72 -8.79
CA ASN A 80 10.50 0.18 -9.01
C ASN A 80 10.09 1.67 -9.05
N ASP A 81 8.80 1.97 -9.07
CA ASP A 81 8.31 3.34 -8.97
C ASP A 81 8.24 3.79 -7.50
N ASP A 82 9.24 4.55 -7.09
CA ASP A 82 9.32 5.09 -5.73
C ASP A 82 8.16 6.04 -5.36
N SER A 83 7.47 6.62 -6.34
CA SER A 83 6.30 7.48 -6.09
C SER A 83 5.10 6.71 -5.56
N LEU A 84 5.02 5.40 -5.86
CA LEU A 84 3.97 4.50 -5.39
C LEU A 84 4.18 4.04 -3.93
N ARG A 85 5.37 4.27 -3.35
CA ARG A 85 5.66 4.04 -1.92
C ARG A 85 5.21 2.65 -1.43
N ILE A 86 5.47 1.62 -2.24
CA ILE A 86 5.12 0.24 -1.94
C ILE A 86 6.37 -0.59 -1.66
N LEU A 87 6.31 -1.41 -0.61
CA LEU A 87 7.36 -2.35 -0.24
C LEU A 87 6.94 -3.78 -0.54
N ARG A 88 7.88 -4.58 -1.05
CA ARG A 88 7.73 -6.03 -1.22
C ARG A 88 8.28 -6.78 0.01
N PRO A 89 7.98 -8.08 0.20
CA PRO A 89 8.57 -8.86 1.28
C PRO A 89 10.10 -8.83 1.24
N ALA A 90 10.74 -8.46 2.35
CA ALA A 90 12.19 -8.21 2.41
C ALA A 90 13.05 -9.44 2.11
N ASN A 91 12.50 -10.64 2.29
CA ASN A 91 13.17 -11.93 2.14
C ASN A 91 13.23 -12.48 0.70
N TYR A 92 12.81 -11.71 -0.31
CA TYR A 92 13.06 -12.05 -1.71
C TYR A 92 14.52 -11.72 -2.10
N PRO A 93 15.09 -12.45 -3.08
CA PRO A 93 16.41 -12.16 -3.64
C PRO A 93 16.61 -10.70 -4.06
N GLU A 94 17.87 -10.24 -4.09
CA GLU A 94 18.21 -8.84 -4.38
C GLU A 94 17.90 -8.40 -5.81
N ASP A 95 17.88 -9.34 -6.76
CA ASP A 95 17.55 -9.10 -8.17
C ASP A 95 16.05 -8.96 -8.43
N VAL A 96 15.21 -9.17 -7.42
CA VAL A 96 13.76 -9.01 -7.52
C VAL A 96 13.40 -7.52 -7.37
N PRO A 97 12.62 -6.95 -8.32
CA PRO A 97 12.23 -5.54 -8.31
C PRO A 97 11.68 -5.03 -6.98
N GLY A 98 11.95 -3.75 -6.72
CA GLY A 98 11.47 -3.02 -5.56
C GLY A 98 12.18 -3.26 -4.24
N LYS A 99 11.72 -2.53 -3.23
CA LYS A 99 12.39 -2.40 -1.93
C LYS A 99 11.69 -3.23 -0.85
N GLY A 100 12.49 -3.81 0.04
CA GLY A 100 12.01 -4.54 1.21
C GLY A 100 11.78 -3.68 2.46
N TYR A 101 12.35 -2.46 2.48
CA TYR A 101 12.30 -1.53 3.60
C TYR A 101 12.54 -0.10 3.11
N VAL A 102 12.24 0.89 3.96
CA VAL A 102 12.51 2.31 3.75
C VAL A 102 12.80 2.98 5.10
N GLY A 103 13.66 4.01 5.11
CA GLY A 103 13.81 4.93 6.25
C GLY A 103 12.92 6.15 6.06
N LEU A 104 12.18 6.53 7.10
CA LEU A 104 11.25 7.67 7.13
C LEU A 104 11.76 8.79 8.03
#